data_AF-A0A660KZD3-F1
#
_entry.id   AF-A0A660KZD3-F1
#
_cell.length_a   1.000
_cell.length_b   1.000
_cell.length_c   1.000
_cell.angle_alpha   90.00
_cell.angle_beta   90.00
_cell.angle_gamma   90.00
#
_symmetry.space_group_name_H-M   'P 1'
#
loop_
_entity.id
_entity.type
_entity.pdbx_description
1 polymer ?
#
loop_
_entity_poly.entity_id
_entity_poly.type
_entity_poly.pdbx_seq_one_letter_code
_entity_poly.pdbx_strand_id
1 'polypeptide(L)'
;MSPETEWGSNGLVPDVWSPPLSLRESAGRCHLTLAGLTYGVGFSLQEAADDLIARLVGIALGARSSGYQHATEVGPPDRDLVEFISEVGDIAARGDDIRPRVFG
;
A
#
# COMPACT_ATOMS: atom_id res chain seq x y z
N MET A 1 -0.61 33.14 -41.51
CA MET A 1 -0.93 33.09 -40.07
C MET A 1 -1.80 31.86 -39.86
N SER A 2 -1.17 30.78 -39.44
CA SER A 2 -1.83 29.51 -39.07
C SER A 2 -2.15 29.57 -37.58
N PRO A 3 -3.31 29.10 -37.11
CA PRO A 3 -3.46 28.73 -35.72
C PRO A 3 -2.96 27.29 -35.52
N GLU A 4 -2.06 27.17 -34.56
CA GLU A 4 -1.28 25.98 -34.19
C GLU A 4 -2.14 24.95 -33.44
N THR A 5 -1.80 23.68 -33.66
CA THR A 5 -2.40 22.50 -33.06
C THR A 5 -1.86 22.31 -31.64
N GLU A 6 -2.67 22.58 -30.60
CA GLU A 6 -2.34 22.17 -29.23
C GLU A 6 -3.07 20.86 -28.88
N TRP A 7 -2.35 19.75 -28.99
CA TRP A 7 -2.73 18.48 -28.38
C TRP A 7 -2.40 18.51 -26.88
N GLY A 8 -3.37 18.94 -26.08
CA GLY A 8 -3.37 18.70 -24.64
C GLY A 8 -3.68 17.23 -24.35
N SER A 9 -2.69 16.35 -24.51
CA SER A 9 -2.72 15.03 -23.92
C SER A 9 -2.71 15.19 -22.40
N ASN A 10 -3.89 15.28 -21.80
CA ASN A 10 -4.05 15.15 -20.37
C ASN A 10 -3.64 13.71 -20.02
N GLY A 11 -2.38 13.54 -19.63
CA GLY A 11 -1.81 12.26 -19.27
C GLY A 11 -2.67 11.63 -18.19
N LEU A 12 -3.50 10.66 -18.59
CA LEU A 12 -4.11 9.72 -17.67
C LEU A 12 -2.93 9.00 -17.01
N VAL A 13 -2.51 9.49 -15.84
CA VAL A 13 -1.81 8.64 -14.89
C VAL A 13 -2.74 7.44 -14.72
N PRO A 14 -2.32 6.22 -15.11
CA PRO A 14 -3.16 5.06 -14.85
C PRO A 14 -3.48 5.06 -13.36
N ASP A 15 -4.75 4.88 -13.03
CA ASP A 15 -5.19 4.77 -11.64
C ASP A 15 -4.49 3.55 -11.05
N VAL A 16 -3.38 3.79 -10.34
CA VAL A 16 -2.59 2.73 -9.72
C VAL A 16 -3.42 2.23 -8.55
N TRP A 17 -3.91 1.00 -8.66
CA TRP A 17 -4.72 0.39 -7.63
C TRP A 17 -4.03 0.51 -6.27
N SER A 18 -4.80 0.92 -5.26
CA SER A 18 -4.33 1.05 -3.88
C SER A 18 -5.29 0.34 -2.93
N PRO A 19 -4.77 -0.46 -1.99
CA PRO A 19 -5.63 -1.19 -1.07
C PRO A 19 -6.41 -0.22 -0.18
N PRO A 20 -7.68 -0.51 0.15
CA PRO A 20 -8.48 0.36 0.99
C PRO A 20 -7.85 0.54 2.37
N LEU A 21 -7.68 1.81 2.78
CA LEU A 21 -7.35 2.20 4.13
C LEU A 21 -8.60 2.53 4.93
N SER A 22 -8.67 2.04 6.16
CA SER A 22 -9.75 2.34 7.10
C SER A 22 -9.19 2.82 8.43
N LEU A 23 -9.66 3.97 8.90
CA LEU A 23 -9.36 4.48 10.23
C LEU A 23 -10.52 4.20 11.17
N ARG A 24 -10.20 3.67 12.36
CA ARG A 24 -11.12 3.54 13.48
C ARG A 24 -10.52 4.18 14.72
N GLU A 25 -11.23 5.13 15.30
CA GLU A 25 -10.86 5.76 16.56
C GLU A 25 -11.70 5.20 17.71
N SER A 26 -11.05 4.72 18.76
CA SER A 26 -11.74 4.23 19.96
C SER A 26 -10.86 4.32 21.19
N ALA A 27 -11.44 4.72 22.32
CA ALA A 27 -10.77 4.82 23.62
C ALA A 27 -9.43 5.61 23.59
N GLY A 28 -9.38 6.70 22.81
CA GLY A 28 -8.18 7.53 22.66
C GLY A 28 -7.06 6.90 21.83
N ARG A 29 -7.37 5.87 21.04
CA ARG A 29 -6.45 5.21 20.11
C ARG A 29 -6.94 5.31 18.68
N CYS A 30 -5.99 5.47 17.77
CA CYS A 30 -6.17 5.35 16.34
C CYS A 30 -5.80 3.93 15.90
N HIS A 31 -6.67 3.29 15.14
CA HIS A 31 -6.43 1.99 14.53
C HIS A 31 -6.59 2.15 13.02
N LEU A 32 -5.48 1.98 12.30
CA LEU A 32 -5.44 2.07 10.85
C LEU A 32 -5.34 0.65 10.28
N THR A 33 -6.20 0.29 9.33
CA THR A 33 -6.21 -1.04 8.72
C THR A 33 -6.06 -0.91 7.21
N LEU A 34 -5.22 -1.77 6.62
CA LEU A 34 -4.96 -1.84 5.18
C LEU A 34 -5.54 -3.13 4.61
N ALA A 35 -6.71 -3.06 3.97
CA ALA A 35 -7.37 -4.17 3.26
C ALA A 35 -7.41 -5.53 4.00
N GLY A 36 -7.43 -5.53 5.34
CA GLY A 36 -7.31 -6.74 6.16
C GLY A 36 -5.94 -7.43 6.11
N LEU A 37 -4.97 -6.92 5.34
CA LEU A 37 -3.60 -7.41 5.24
C LEU A 37 -2.83 -7.17 6.54
N THR A 38 -2.88 -5.92 7.02
CA THR A 38 -2.21 -5.51 8.25
C THR A 38 -2.89 -4.30 8.85
N TYR A 39 -2.44 -3.91 10.03
CA TYR A 39 -2.96 -2.78 10.77
C TYR A 39 -1.86 -2.11 11.59
N GLY A 40 -2.05 -0.83 11.91
CA GLY A 40 -1.22 -0.09 12.85
C GLY A 40 -2.04 0.58 13.94
N VAL A 41 -1.46 0.72 15.13
CA VAL A 41 -2.14 1.30 16.30
C VAL A 41 -1.27 2.38 16.94
N GLY A 42 -1.91 3.49 17.32
CA GLY A 42 -1.24 4.60 18.01
C GLY A 42 -2.19 5.41 18.88
N PHE A 43 -1.64 6.31 19.70
CA PHE A 43 -2.40 7.37 20.37
C PHE A 43 -2.71 8.54 19.43
N SER A 44 -2.00 8.60 18.29
CA SER A 44 -2.28 9.52 17.19
C SER A 44 -2.40 8.77 15.87
N LEU A 45 -2.96 9.44 14.85
CA LEU A 45 -3.01 8.91 13.49
C LEU A 45 -1.60 8.68 12.93
N GLN A 46 -0.65 9.57 13.25
CA GLN A 46 0.73 9.44 12.82
C GLN A 46 1.40 8.19 13.41
N GLU A 47 1.24 7.94 14.71
CA GLU A 47 1.77 6.74 15.35
C GLU A 47 1.13 5.46 14.77
N ALA A 48 -0.18 5.48 14.49
CA ALA A 48 -0.86 4.35 13.86
C ALA A 48 -0.37 4.13 12.42
N ALA A 49 -0.08 5.19 11.67
CA ALA A 49 0.52 5.11 10.35
C ALA A 49 1.94 4.53 10.40
N ASP A 50 2.78 4.98 11.34
CA ASP A 50 4.14 4.47 11.51
C ASP A 50 4.18 2.98 11.89
N ASP A 51 3.32 2.54 12.81
CA ASP A 51 3.17 1.12 13.16
C ASP A 51 2.69 0.29 11.96
N LEU A 52 1.72 0.81 11.19
CA LEU A 52 1.22 0.15 9.98
C LEU A 52 2.33 -0.04 8.94
N ILE A 53 3.12 0.99 8.69
CA ILE A 53 4.23 0.97 7.73
C ILE A 53 5.31 -0.01 8.17
N ALA A 54 5.69 -0.01 9.45
CA ALA A 54 6.70 -0.93 9.98
C ALA A 54 6.29 -2.40 9.77
N ARG A 55 5.02 -2.72 10.03
CA ARG A 55 4.48 -4.08 9.81
C ARG A 55 4.40 -4.44 8.34
N LEU A 56 3.95 -3.51 7.50
CA LEU A 56 3.85 -3.73 6.06
C LEU A 56 5.23 -4.00 5.44
N VAL A 57 6.26 -3.26 5.83
CA VAL A 57 7.65 -3.52 5.41
C VAL A 57 8.08 -4.94 5.77
N GLY A 58 7.80 -5.38 7.00
CA GLY A 58 8.11 -6.75 7.45
C GLY A 58 7.42 -7.81 6.59
N ILE A 59 6.14 -7.62 6.27
CA ILE A 59 5.38 -8.52 5.41
C ILE A 59 5.96 -8.53 3.99
N ALA A 60 6.21 -7.36 3.40
CA ALA A 60 6.66 -7.24 2.03
C ALA A 60 8.06 -7.83 1.81
N LEU A 61 9.00 -7.57 2.72
CA LEU A 61 10.34 -8.17 2.68
C LEU A 61 10.30 -9.67 2.96
N GLY A 62 9.43 -10.12 3.86
CA GLY A 62 9.20 -11.55 4.11
C GLY A 62 8.69 -12.27 2.87
N ALA A 63 7.65 -11.72 2.23
CA ALA A 63 7.07 -12.26 1.01
C ALA A 63 8.07 -12.25 -0.15
N ARG A 64 8.90 -11.22 -0.28
CA ARG A 64 9.94 -11.13 -1.30
C ARG A 64 11.04 -12.19 -1.12
N SER A 65 11.44 -12.46 0.12
CA SER A 65 12.53 -13.41 0.42
C SER A 65 12.10 -14.88 0.35
N SER A 66 10.84 -15.19 0.67
CA SER A 66 10.34 -16.57 0.80
C SER A 66 9.24 -16.94 -0.22
N GLY A 67 8.80 -15.98 -1.02
CA GLY A 67 7.63 -16.12 -1.90
C GLY A 67 6.31 -15.99 -1.15
N TYR A 68 5.23 -15.78 -1.90
CA TYR A 68 3.87 -15.75 -1.35
C TYR A 68 3.38 -17.15 -1.00
N GLN A 69 3.28 -17.45 0.29
CA GLN A 69 2.65 -18.67 0.79
C GLN A 69 1.18 -18.37 1.07
N HIS A 70 0.26 -19.09 0.44
CA HIS A 70 -1.18 -19.03 0.74
C HIS A 70 -1.70 -20.44 1.02
N ALA A 71 -2.62 -20.54 1.99
CA ALA A 71 -3.28 -21.80 2.28
C ALA A 71 -4.24 -22.13 1.13
N THR A 72 -4.12 -23.33 0.56
CA THR A 72 -4.95 -23.79 -0.57
C THR A 72 -6.44 -23.87 -0.23
N GLU A 73 -6.77 -23.95 1.06
CA GLU A 73 -8.15 -24.01 1.57
C GLU A 73 -8.90 -22.67 1.53
N VAL A 74 -8.19 -21.55 1.32
CA VAL A 74 -8.75 -20.18 1.43
C VAL A 74 -9.00 -19.54 0.05
N GLY A 75 -8.80 -20.30 -1.04
CA GLY A 75 -8.89 -19.79 -2.40
C GLY A 75 -7.66 -18.97 -2.82
N PRO A 76 -7.59 -18.57 -4.10
CA PRO A 76 -6.45 -17.81 -4.61
C PRO A 76 -6.37 -16.42 -3.93
N PRO A 77 -5.16 -15.91 -3.67
CA PRO A 77 -5.00 -14.57 -3.13
C PRO A 77 -5.47 -13.52 -4.15
N ASP A 78 -5.96 -12.39 -3.63
CA ASP A 78 -6.28 -11.23 -4.44
C ASP A 78 -5.04 -10.79 -5.24
N ARG A 79 -5.17 -10.77 -6.57
CA ARG A 79 -4.06 -10.49 -7.48
C ARG A 79 -3.52 -9.08 -7.29
N ASP A 80 -4.39 -8.10 -7.14
CA ASP A 80 -4.00 -6.69 -7.02
C ASP A 80 -3.28 -6.46 -5.69
N LEU A 81 -3.74 -7.16 -4.63
CA LEU A 81 -3.05 -7.14 -3.34
C LEU A 81 -1.66 -7.78 -3.40
N VAL A 82 -1.49 -8.90 -4.11
CA VAL A 82 -0.16 -9.52 -4.28
C VAL A 82 0.77 -8.62 -5.09
N GLU A 83 0.28 -8.01 -6.16
CA GLU A 83 1.06 -7.06 -6.97
C GLU A 83 1.50 -5.85 -6.14
N PHE A 84 0.59 -5.27 -5.35
CA PHE A 84 0.91 -4.19 -4.42
C PHE A 84 2.00 -4.55 -3.43
N ILE A 85 1.93 -5.74 -2.80
CA ILE A 85 2.95 -6.08 -1.80
C ILE A 85 4.30 -6.39 -2.46
N SER A 86 4.30 -6.94 -3.68
CA SER A 86 5.53 -7.10 -4.46
C SER A 86 6.17 -5.74 -4.75
N GLU A 87 5.37 -4.76 -5.18
CA GLU A 87 5.83 -3.38 -5.43
C GLU A 87 6.42 -2.74 -4.17
N VAL A 88 5.69 -2.82 -3.04
CA VAL A 88 6.16 -2.32 -1.74
C VAL A 88 7.45 -3.01 -1.30
N GLY A 89 7.57 -4.32 -1.55
CA GLY A 89 8.77 -5.09 -1.26
C GLY A 89 9.98 -4.61 -2.06
N ASP A 90 9.79 -4.23 -3.32
CA ASP A 90 10.85 -3.69 -4.16
C ASP A 90 11.25 -2.27 -3.75
N ILE A 91 10.30 -1.41 -3.34
CA ILE A 91 10.59 -0.08 -2.79
C ILE A 91 11.39 -0.23 -1.48
N ALA A 92 10.91 -1.05 -0.55
CA ALA A 92 11.56 -1.28 0.74
C ALA A 92 12.96 -1.90 0.58
N ALA A 93 13.15 -2.81 -0.38
CA ALA A 93 14.46 -3.44 -0.63
C ALA A 93 15.51 -2.47 -1.16
N ARG A 94 15.10 -1.38 -1.82
CA ARG A 94 16.00 -0.28 -2.21
C ARG A 94 16.32 0.68 -1.05
N GLY A 95 15.60 0.57 0.06
CA GLY A 95 15.67 1.51 1.18
C GLY A 95 14.87 2.79 0.97
N ASP A 96 13.99 2.82 -0.02
CA ASP A 96 13.12 3.96 -0.31
C ASP A 96 11.94 4.03 0.67
N ASP A 97 11.36 5.22 0.86
CA ASP A 97 10.17 5.39 1.69
C ASP A 97 8.92 4.86 0.97
N ILE A 98 8.22 3.91 1.61
CA ILE A 98 7.01 3.30 1.05
C ILE A 98 5.74 4.13 1.30
N ARG A 99 5.80 5.14 2.19
CA ARG A 99 4.61 5.94 2.57
C ARG A 99 3.88 6.60 1.39
N PRO A 100 4.55 7.21 0.40
CA PRO A 100 3.85 7.79 -0.75
C PRO A 100 3.02 6.76 -1.50
N ARG A 101 3.52 5.52 -1.62
CA ARG A 101 2.80 4.46 -2.30
C ARG A 101 1.57 3.96 -1.52
N VAL A 102 1.67 3.97 -0.19
CA VAL A 102 0.61 3.46 0.70
C VAL A 102 -0.48 4.49 0.94
N PHE A 103 -0.14 5.78 1.01
CA PHE A 103 -1.07 6.85 1.41
C PHE A 103 -1.51 7.78 0.26
N GLY A 104 -0.83 7.76 -0.90
CA GLY A 104 -1.10 8.66 -2.03
C GLY A 104 -0.26 9.94 -1.95
#